data_AF-A0A1T4XI56-F1
#
_entry.id   AF-A0A1T4XI56-F1
#
_cell.length_a   1.000
_cell.length_b   1.000
_cell.length_c   1.000
_cell.angle_alpha   90.00
_cell.angle_beta   90.00
_cell.angle_gamma   90.00
#
_symmetry.space_group_name_H-M   'P 1'
#
loop_
_entity.id
_entity.type
_entity.pdbx_description
1 polymer ?
#
loop_
_entity_poly.entity_id
_entity_poly.type
_entity_poly.pdbx_seq_one_letter_code
_entity_poly.pdbx_strand_id
1 'polypeptide(L)'
;MYIIGVFGSKGKSSTAEIIYEKLKKYEKECIIIGTNQDSSIEFFKILYDNPEYIIIEISREDILEKRLDKIKFDILVQTSLEYESPQLIDEIQNLIKNVKENGYLIFNSDSIQKINFQCDNIYPITYGLNGRTTVTASSIDDIDGLSFSYCLQRAIFTLSNTIIQPFEKPVKFKGDSQDIYYYLPSLTCLLILGYKI
;
A
#
# COMPACT_ATOMS: atom_id res chain seq x y z
N MET A 1 3.70 -5.73 15.96
CA MET A 1 4.34 -5.77 14.64
C MET A 1 3.26 -5.85 13.57
N TYR A 2 3.21 -4.87 12.67
CA TYR A 2 2.35 -4.86 11.49
C TYR A 2 3.16 -5.18 10.24
N ILE A 3 2.64 -6.04 9.36
CA ILE A 3 3.29 -6.44 8.10
C ILE A 3 2.51 -5.85 6.93
N ILE A 4 3.21 -5.04 6.13
CA ILE A 4 2.68 -4.32 4.98
C ILE A 4 3.33 -4.90 3.72
N GLY A 5 2.55 -5.50 2.84
CA GLY A 5 3.02 -5.96 1.53
C GLY A 5 2.75 -4.91 0.45
N VAL A 6 3.69 -4.64 -0.44
CA VAL A 6 3.51 -3.74 -1.58
C VAL A 6 3.87 -4.48 -2.87
N PHE A 7 2.89 -4.67 -3.75
CA PHE A 7 3.05 -5.41 -5.00
C PHE A 7 2.51 -4.64 -6.21
N GLY A 8 2.97 -5.02 -7.40
CA GLY A 8 2.58 -4.41 -8.67
C GLY A 8 3.75 -4.30 -9.66
N SER A 9 3.44 -3.99 -10.92
CA SER A 9 4.42 -3.89 -12.00
C SER A 9 5.33 -2.65 -11.81
N LYS A 10 4.77 -1.51 -11.35
CA LYS A 10 5.51 -0.25 -11.13
C LYS A 10 5.16 0.40 -9.79
N GLY A 11 6.03 1.27 -9.28
CA GLY A 11 5.75 2.11 -8.10
C GLY A 11 5.86 1.43 -6.74
N LYS A 12 6.28 0.16 -6.67
CA LYS A 12 6.44 -0.60 -5.41
C LYS A 12 7.38 0.11 -4.44
N SER A 13 8.63 0.34 -4.87
CA SER A 13 9.66 0.94 -4.03
C SER A 13 9.32 2.37 -3.65
N SER A 14 8.79 3.19 -4.57
CA SER A 14 8.33 4.55 -4.23
C SER A 14 7.23 4.56 -3.17
N THR A 15 6.24 3.67 -3.29
CA THR A 15 5.15 3.55 -2.31
C THR A 15 5.68 3.05 -0.96
N ALA A 16 6.50 2.01 -0.97
CA ALA A 16 7.10 1.45 0.24
C ALA A 16 7.97 2.48 0.98
N GLU A 17 8.79 3.24 0.24
CA GLU A 17 9.66 4.29 0.78
C GLU A 17 8.84 5.44 1.39
N ILE A 18 7.76 5.90 0.75
CA ILE A 18 6.90 6.95 1.31
C ILE A 18 6.28 6.50 2.64
N ILE A 19 5.80 5.25 2.72
CA ILE A 19 5.26 4.69 3.97
C ILE A 19 6.36 4.63 5.03
N TYR A 20 7.54 4.09 4.69
CA TYR A 20 8.70 3.97 5.56
C TYR A 20 9.11 5.34 6.15
N GLU A 21 9.34 6.33 5.30
CA GLU A 21 9.77 7.67 5.68
C GLU A 21 8.75 8.37 6.58
N LYS A 22 7.46 8.14 6.35
CA LYS A 22 6.39 8.69 7.19
C LYS A 22 6.34 7.99 8.55
N LEU A 23 6.49 6.68 8.61
CA LEU A 23 6.57 5.94 9.88
C LEU A 23 7.80 6.36 10.68
N LYS A 24 8.96 6.54 10.04
CA LYS A 24 10.17 7.05 10.71
C LYS A 24 9.99 8.46 11.25
N LYS A 25 9.25 9.34 10.55
CA LYS A 25 8.86 10.67 11.07
C LYS A 25 7.92 10.61 12.28
N TYR A 26 7.19 9.51 12.45
CA TYR A 26 6.42 9.21 13.66
C TYR A 26 7.24 8.48 14.73
N GLU A 27 8.57 8.45 14.58
CA GLU A 27 9.50 7.79 15.50
C GLU A 27 9.21 6.29 15.68
N LYS A 28 8.75 5.64 14.60
CA LYS A 28 8.40 4.22 14.60
C LYS A 28 9.54 3.34 14.12
N GLU A 29 9.73 2.22 14.81
CA GLU A 29 10.65 1.19 14.35
C GLU A 29 10.04 0.45 13.17
N CYS A 30 10.60 0.69 12.00
CA CYS A 30 10.16 0.15 10.73
C CYS A 30 11.36 -0.42 9.98
N ILE A 31 11.16 -1.58 9.37
CA ILE A 31 12.12 -2.24 8.48
C ILE A 31 11.48 -2.37 7.10
N ILE A 32 12.28 -2.20 6.05
CA ILE A 32 11.87 -2.40 4.66
C ILE A 32 12.72 -3.52 4.05
N ILE A 33 12.06 -4.52 3.47
CA ILE A 33 12.68 -5.57 2.65
C ILE A 33 12.29 -5.29 1.21
N GLY A 34 13.27 -5.00 0.36
CA GLY A 34 13.02 -4.63 -1.01
C GLY A 34 14.26 -4.64 -1.89
N THR A 35 14.16 -3.97 -3.03
CA THR A 35 15.20 -4.02 -4.08
C THR A 35 16.51 -3.35 -3.68
N ASN A 36 16.46 -2.37 -2.78
CA ASN A 36 17.59 -1.52 -2.42
C ASN A 36 18.29 -1.96 -1.13
N GLN A 37 17.91 -3.11 -0.57
CA GLN A 37 18.29 -3.55 0.76
C GLN A 37 18.93 -4.94 0.68
N ASP A 38 19.89 -5.19 1.57
CA ASP A 38 20.40 -6.55 1.76
C ASP A 38 19.41 -7.33 2.61
N SER A 39 18.67 -8.23 1.97
CA SER A 39 17.66 -9.06 2.64
C SER A 39 18.20 -9.78 3.87
N SER A 40 19.46 -10.24 3.85
CA SER A 40 20.04 -10.97 5.00
C SER A 40 20.16 -10.05 6.22
N ILE A 41 20.63 -8.83 6.01
CA ILE A 41 20.77 -7.82 7.08
C ILE A 41 19.40 -7.43 7.63
N GLU A 42 18.42 -7.19 6.76
CA GLU A 42 17.08 -6.81 7.19
C GLU A 42 16.35 -7.96 7.91
N PHE A 43 16.56 -9.21 7.49
CA PHE A 43 16.06 -10.37 8.24
C PHE A 43 16.69 -10.48 9.63
N PHE A 44 17.99 -10.20 9.77
CA PHE A 44 18.62 -10.16 11.09
C PHE A 44 18.02 -9.08 11.98
N LYS A 45 17.83 -7.87 11.46
CA LYS A 45 17.17 -6.78 12.21
C LYS A 45 15.76 -7.16 12.63
N ILE A 46 14.98 -7.84 11.78
CA ILE A 46 13.64 -8.32 12.16
C ILE A 46 13.70 -9.27 13.36
N LEU A 47 14.69 -10.17 13.39
CA LEU A 47 14.83 -11.15 14.46
C LEU A 47 15.30 -10.54 15.79
N TYR A 48 16.17 -9.53 15.74
CA TYR A 48 16.82 -8.98 16.93
C TYR A 48 16.22 -7.66 17.43
N ASP A 49 15.73 -6.81 16.53
CA ASP A 49 15.28 -5.46 16.87
C ASP A 49 13.77 -5.40 17.15
N ASN A 50 13.02 -6.47 16.83
CA ASN A 50 11.57 -6.60 17.04
C ASN A 50 10.78 -5.35 16.59
N PRO A 51 10.82 -5.02 15.28
CA PRO A 51 10.26 -3.78 14.77
C PRO A 51 8.74 -3.68 14.98
N GLU A 52 8.23 -2.45 15.09
CA GLU A 52 6.78 -2.20 15.09
C GLU A 52 6.16 -2.47 13.71
N TYR A 53 6.91 -2.22 12.64
CA TYR A 53 6.45 -2.33 11.25
C TYR A 53 7.47 -3.05 10.35
N ILE A 54 6.97 -3.90 9.45
CA ILE A 54 7.73 -4.49 8.36
C ILE A 54 7.03 -4.15 7.05
N ILE A 55 7.77 -3.58 6.11
CA ILE A 55 7.31 -3.32 4.74
C ILE A 55 8.04 -4.28 3.81
N ILE A 56 7.30 -5.01 2.99
CA ILE A 56 7.86 -5.98 2.03
C ILE A 56 7.48 -5.53 0.62
N GLU A 57 8.48 -5.19 -0.20
CA GLU A 57 8.30 -5.06 -1.64
C GLU A 57 8.20 -6.47 -2.24
N ILE A 58 7.04 -6.78 -2.81
CA ILE A 58 6.75 -8.12 -3.34
C ILE A 58 7.00 -8.09 -4.85
N SER A 59 8.03 -8.83 -5.28
CA SER A 59 8.35 -8.99 -6.70
C SER A 59 7.38 -9.96 -7.39
N ARG A 60 7.44 -10.01 -8.74
CA ARG A 60 6.64 -11.00 -9.50
C ARG A 60 7.12 -12.42 -9.19
N GLU A 61 8.42 -12.58 -9.01
CA GLU A 61 9.08 -13.83 -8.68
C GLU A 61 8.64 -14.35 -7.30
N ASP A 62 8.52 -13.47 -6.30
CA ASP A 62 8.05 -13.86 -4.96
C ASP A 62 6.62 -14.42 -4.99
N ILE A 63 5.77 -13.89 -5.88
CA ILE A 63 4.39 -14.33 -6.08
C ILE A 63 4.36 -15.68 -6.81
N LEU A 64 5.07 -15.78 -7.94
CA LEU A 64 5.08 -17.00 -8.76
C LEU A 64 5.75 -18.19 -8.05
N GLU A 65 6.81 -17.93 -7.29
CA GLU A 65 7.53 -18.94 -6.52
C GLU A 65 6.94 -19.15 -5.12
N LYS A 66 5.86 -18.45 -4.77
CA LYS A 66 5.10 -18.66 -3.53
C LYS A 66 5.94 -18.45 -2.26
N ARG A 67 6.92 -17.56 -2.32
CA ARG A 67 7.86 -17.31 -1.21
C ARG A 67 7.19 -16.72 0.03
N LEU A 68 6.00 -16.15 -0.15
CA LEU A 68 5.26 -15.41 0.89
C LEU A 68 4.01 -16.16 1.38
N ASP A 69 3.81 -17.43 1.00
CA ASP A 69 2.59 -18.21 1.32
C ASP A 69 2.29 -18.32 2.82
N LYS A 70 3.33 -18.26 3.65
CA LYS A 70 3.22 -18.36 5.12
C LYS A 70 3.13 -17.00 5.82
N ILE A 71 3.31 -15.90 5.10
CA ILE A 71 3.27 -14.55 5.68
C ILE A 71 1.83 -14.08 5.70
N LYS A 72 1.39 -13.54 6.84
CA LYS A 72 0.06 -12.93 6.97
C LYS A 72 0.18 -11.42 7.04
N PHE A 73 -0.47 -10.72 6.10
CA PHE A 73 -0.37 -9.28 5.94
C PHE A 73 -1.48 -8.56 6.71
N ASP A 74 -1.13 -7.50 7.42
CA ASP A 74 -2.12 -6.58 8.00
C ASP A 74 -2.68 -5.64 6.92
N ILE A 75 -1.81 -5.20 6.01
CA ILE A 75 -2.18 -4.38 4.85
C ILE A 75 -1.44 -4.92 3.63
N LEU A 76 -2.15 -5.11 2.53
CA LEU A 76 -1.58 -5.41 1.23
C LEU A 76 -1.92 -4.27 0.26
N VAL A 77 -0.91 -3.72 -0.41
CA VAL A 77 -1.01 -2.57 -1.30
C VAL A 77 -0.68 -3.00 -2.72
N GLN A 78 -1.63 -2.83 -3.63
CA GLN A 78 -1.46 -3.04 -5.06
C GLN A 78 -1.26 -1.69 -5.75
N THR A 79 -0.12 -1.48 -6.40
CA THR A 79 0.24 -0.19 -7.02
C THR A 79 -0.27 -0.05 -8.45
N SER A 80 0.25 -0.85 -9.38
CA SER A 80 -0.20 -0.91 -10.77
C SER A 80 -0.04 -2.32 -11.29
N LEU A 81 -0.91 -2.73 -12.19
CA LEU A 81 -0.79 -3.98 -12.94
C LEU A 81 -0.91 -3.66 -14.42
N GLU A 82 0.14 -3.99 -15.15
CA GLU A 82 0.11 -4.00 -16.62
C GLU A 82 -0.63 -5.25 -17.11
N TYR A 83 -0.41 -5.67 -18.35
CA TYR A 83 -0.96 -6.93 -18.86
C TYR A 83 -0.16 -8.13 -18.34
N GLU A 84 -0.51 -8.60 -17.15
CA GLU A 84 0.07 -9.76 -16.51
C GLU A 84 -0.54 -11.07 -17.03
N SER A 85 0.23 -12.16 -16.96
CA SER A 85 -0.20 -13.50 -17.37
C SER A 85 -1.34 -14.03 -16.48
N PRO A 86 -2.24 -14.88 -17.01
CA PRO A 86 -3.29 -15.49 -16.20
C PRO A 86 -2.77 -16.21 -14.96
N GLN A 87 -1.62 -16.90 -15.09
CA GLN A 87 -0.95 -17.56 -13.98
C GLN A 87 -0.57 -16.59 -12.87
N LEU A 88 -0.01 -15.42 -13.20
CA LEU A 88 0.33 -14.41 -12.19
C LEU A 88 -0.92 -13.84 -11.52
N ILE A 89 -2.01 -13.65 -12.27
CA ILE A 89 -3.29 -13.20 -11.71
C ILE A 89 -3.84 -14.21 -10.69
N ASP A 90 -3.79 -15.51 -11.00
CA ASP A 90 -4.22 -16.56 -10.09
C ASP A 90 -3.37 -16.58 -8.80
N GLU A 91 -2.06 -16.39 -8.91
CA GLU A 91 -1.18 -16.34 -7.74
C GLU A 91 -1.32 -15.03 -6.94
N ILE A 92 -1.61 -13.89 -7.58
CA ILE A 92 -2.01 -12.67 -6.86
C ILE A 92 -3.28 -12.93 -6.04
N GLN A 93 -4.25 -13.66 -6.60
CA GLN A 93 -5.46 -14.03 -5.86
C GLN A 93 -5.15 -14.93 -4.66
N ASN A 94 -4.11 -15.77 -4.73
CA ASN A 94 -3.62 -16.53 -3.58
C ASN A 94 -2.89 -15.66 -2.55
N LEU A 95 -2.06 -14.71 -3.00
CA LEU A 95 -1.40 -13.74 -2.13
C LEU A 95 -2.42 -12.92 -1.33
N ILE A 96 -3.54 -12.54 -1.93
CA ILE A 96 -4.57 -11.75 -1.25
C ILE A 96 -5.27 -12.55 -0.14
N LYS A 97 -5.39 -13.88 -0.28
CA LYS A 97 -5.88 -14.76 0.81
C LYS A 97 -4.95 -14.77 2.04
N ASN A 98 -3.75 -14.19 1.92
CA ASN A 98 -2.83 -14.02 3.04
C ASN A 98 -3.01 -12.71 3.81
N VAL A 99 -3.94 -11.84 3.40
CA VAL A 99 -4.38 -10.74 4.26
C VAL A 99 -5.10 -11.32 5.49
N LYS A 100 -4.78 -10.80 6.68
CA LYS A 100 -5.37 -11.24 7.95
C LYS A 100 -6.87 -10.96 8.00
N GLU A 101 -7.57 -11.65 8.89
CA GLU A 101 -8.93 -11.28 9.28
C GLU A 101 -8.92 -9.85 9.84
N ASN A 102 -9.76 -8.95 9.29
CA ASN A 102 -9.73 -7.49 9.51
C ASN A 102 -8.52 -6.73 8.93
N GLY A 103 -7.72 -7.37 8.08
CA GLY A 103 -6.70 -6.71 7.28
C GLY A 103 -7.29 -5.97 6.08
N TYR A 104 -6.46 -5.19 5.41
CA TYR A 104 -6.87 -4.35 4.30
C TYR A 104 -6.16 -4.69 3.00
N LEU A 105 -6.90 -4.63 1.90
CA LEU A 105 -6.35 -4.57 0.55
C LEU A 105 -6.55 -3.15 0.02
N ILE A 106 -5.47 -2.42 -0.22
CA ILE A 106 -5.49 -1.12 -0.91
C ILE A 106 -5.13 -1.37 -2.37
N PHE A 107 -5.98 -1.02 -3.32
CA PHE A 107 -5.71 -1.30 -4.73
C PHE A 107 -6.09 -0.18 -5.69
N ASN A 108 -5.32 -0.10 -6.78
CA ASN A 108 -5.48 0.89 -7.81
C ASN A 108 -6.60 0.50 -8.77
N SER A 109 -7.72 1.21 -8.69
CA SER A 109 -8.87 0.97 -9.56
C SER A 109 -8.70 1.52 -10.99
N ASP A 110 -7.69 2.37 -11.22
CA ASP A 110 -7.29 2.86 -12.54
C ASP A 110 -6.24 1.96 -13.21
N SER A 111 -5.86 0.84 -12.56
CA SER A 111 -4.95 -0.14 -13.14
C SER A 111 -5.47 -0.66 -14.48
N ILE A 112 -4.55 -0.82 -15.45
CA ILE A 112 -4.87 -1.22 -16.83
C ILE A 112 -5.56 -2.60 -16.82
N GLN A 113 -4.98 -3.56 -16.12
CA GLN A 113 -5.60 -4.86 -15.91
C GLN A 113 -6.44 -4.82 -14.63
N LYS A 114 -7.72 -5.22 -14.79
CA LYS A 114 -8.64 -5.42 -13.68
C LYS A 114 -8.52 -6.85 -13.17
N ILE A 115 -8.38 -7.00 -11.86
CA ILE A 115 -8.51 -8.29 -11.19
C ILE A 115 -9.88 -8.33 -10.51
N ASN A 116 -10.63 -9.40 -10.74
CA ASN A 116 -11.82 -9.69 -9.96
C ASN A 116 -11.37 -10.34 -8.65
N PHE A 117 -11.07 -9.52 -7.65
CA PHE A 117 -10.68 -10.00 -6.34
C PHE A 117 -11.84 -10.76 -5.69
N GLN A 118 -11.65 -12.07 -5.48
CA GLN A 118 -12.56 -12.88 -4.67
C GLN A 118 -12.07 -12.79 -3.22
N CYS A 119 -12.74 -11.98 -2.41
CA CYS A 119 -12.40 -11.78 -1.00
C CYS A 119 -13.66 -11.80 -0.15
N ASP A 120 -13.90 -12.91 0.54
CA ASP A 120 -15.09 -13.06 1.37
C ASP A 120 -14.98 -12.28 2.70
N ASN A 121 -13.75 -12.01 3.18
CA ASN A 121 -13.48 -11.49 4.53
C ASN A 121 -12.50 -10.30 4.59
N ILE A 122 -12.27 -9.58 3.48
CA ILE A 122 -11.34 -8.44 3.42
C ILE A 122 -12.12 -7.19 3.01
N TYR A 123 -11.80 -6.03 3.59
CA TYR A 123 -12.37 -4.75 3.16
C TYR A 123 -11.47 -4.10 2.09
N PRO A 124 -11.85 -4.14 0.81
CA PRO A 124 -11.10 -3.47 -0.24
C PRO A 124 -11.21 -1.94 -0.15
N ILE A 125 -10.08 -1.25 -0.19
CA ILE A 125 -10.00 0.19 -0.36
C ILE A 125 -9.45 0.49 -1.75
N THR A 126 -10.33 1.03 -2.61
CA THR A 126 -9.95 1.47 -3.94
C THR A 126 -9.37 2.87 -3.91
N TYR A 127 -8.27 3.07 -4.61
CA TYR A 127 -7.75 4.39 -4.93
C TYR A 127 -7.65 4.63 -6.44
N GLY A 128 -7.53 5.89 -6.83
CA GLY A 128 -7.46 6.32 -8.22
C GLY A 128 -8.10 7.70 -8.43
N LEU A 129 -7.93 8.25 -9.62
CA LEU A 129 -8.48 9.52 -10.07
C LEU A 129 -9.88 9.38 -10.71
N ASN A 130 -10.42 8.16 -10.81
CA ASN A 130 -11.82 7.98 -11.19
C ASN A 130 -12.79 8.30 -10.03
N GLY A 131 -13.99 8.80 -10.35
CA GLY A 131 -14.98 9.21 -9.34
C GLY A 131 -15.71 8.09 -8.59
N ARG A 132 -15.24 6.83 -8.64
CA ARG A 132 -15.88 5.67 -7.98
C ARG A 132 -15.03 5.08 -6.85
N THR A 133 -13.85 5.63 -6.59
CA THR A 133 -12.90 5.16 -5.60
C THR A 133 -13.27 5.52 -4.17
N THR A 134 -12.75 4.77 -3.21
CA THR A 134 -12.81 5.17 -1.79
C THR A 134 -11.87 6.34 -1.52
N VAL A 135 -10.72 6.38 -2.21
CA VAL A 135 -9.71 7.43 -2.10
C VAL A 135 -9.39 8.01 -3.48
N THR A 136 -9.40 9.35 -3.57
CA THR A 136 -9.02 10.06 -4.81
C THR A 136 -8.19 11.31 -4.52
N ALA A 137 -7.78 12.00 -5.58
CA ALA A 137 -7.16 13.32 -5.50
C ALA A 137 -7.95 14.33 -6.35
N SER A 138 -8.05 15.57 -5.86
CA SER A 138 -8.55 16.72 -6.61
C SER A 138 -7.54 17.87 -6.57
N SER A 139 -7.78 18.93 -7.34
CA SER A 139 -6.96 20.17 -7.31
C SER A 139 -5.47 19.90 -7.50
N ILE A 140 -5.13 19.04 -8.46
CA ILE A 140 -3.76 18.60 -8.74
C ILE A 140 -2.99 19.72 -9.45
N ASP A 141 -1.84 20.09 -8.89
CA ASP A 141 -0.90 21.05 -9.47
C ASP A 141 0.54 20.62 -9.14
N ASP A 142 1.43 20.67 -10.12
CA ASP A 142 2.84 20.27 -10.00
C ASP A 142 3.84 21.36 -10.42
N ILE A 143 3.39 22.61 -10.61
CA ILE A 143 4.26 23.75 -10.98
C ILE A 143 5.38 23.97 -9.95
N ASP A 144 5.03 24.00 -8.66
CA ASP A 144 5.97 24.22 -7.54
C ASP A 144 6.09 22.97 -6.65
N GLY A 145 6.22 21.81 -7.30
CA GLY A 145 6.16 20.49 -6.69
C GLY A 145 4.72 20.01 -6.50
N LEU A 146 4.54 18.70 -6.40
CA LEU A 146 3.22 18.08 -6.32
C LEU A 146 2.38 18.59 -5.15
N SER A 147 1.23 19.17 -5.48
CA SER A 147 0.17 19.53 -4.55
C SER A 147 -1.16 18.99 -5.03
N PHE A 148 -1.98 18.52 -4.10
CA PHE A 148 -3.32 18.02 -4.38
C PHE A 148 -4.15 17.98 -3.09
N SER A 149 -5.47 17.90 -3.23
CA SER A 149 -6.38 17.54 -2.16
C SER A 149 -6.49 16.03 -2.07
N TYR A 150 -6.06 15.43 -0.96
CA TYR A 150 -6.36 14.03 -0.65
C TYR A 150 -7.82 13.91 -0.23
N CYS A 151 -8.59 13.08 -0.94
CA CYS A 151 -10.03 12.94 -0.75
C CYS A 151 -10.38 11.52 -0.32
N LEU A 152 -10.78 11.35 0.94
CA LEU A 152 -11.41 10.12 1.41
C LEU A 152 -12.93 10.24 1.19
N GLN A 153 -13.46 9.48 0.24
CA GLN A 153 -14.87 9.57 -0.17
C GLN A 153 -15.81 8.70 0.66
N ARG A 154 -15.30 7.66 1.33
CA ARG A 154 -16.08 6.73 2.15
C ARG A 154 -15.41 6.53 3.50
N ALA A 155 -16.20 6.31 4.54
CA ALA A 155 -15.66 6.00 5.86
C ALA A 155 -14.84 4.70 5.80
N ILE A 156 -13.70 4.69 6.49
CA ILE A 156 -12.87 3.50 6.67
C ILE A 156 -12.61 3.29 8.16
N PHE A 157 -12.22 2.07 8.53
CA PHE A 157 -11.75 1.77 9.88
C PHE A 157 -10.22 1.69 9.90
N THR A 158 -9.62 2.05 11.03
CA THR A 158 -8.22 1.75 11.32
C THR A 158 -8.07 0.29 11.74
N LEU A 159 -6.84 -0.22 11.78
CA LEU A 159 -6.53 -1.54 12.39
C LEU A 159 -6.89 -1.60 13.88
N SER A 160 -6.98 -0.45 14.55
CA SER A 160 -7.47 -0.32 15.94
C SER A 160 -9.00 -0.17 16.02
N ASN A 161 -9.71 -0.40 14.92
CA ASN A 161 -11.17 -0.34 14.81
C ASN A 161 -11.77 1.05 15.11
N THR A 162 -11.00 2.11 14.88
CA THR A 162 -11.47 3.50 14.97
C THR A 162 -12.00 3.94 13.61
N ILE A 163 -13.16 4.59 13.58
CA ILE A 163 -13.75 5.09 12.33
C ILE A 163 -13.09 6.40 11.88
N ILE A 164 -12.72 6.47 10.61
CA ILE A 164 -12.28 7.68 9.92
C ILE A 164 -13.41 8.09 8.97
N GLN A 165 -14.01 9.26 9.23
CA GLN A 165 -15.08 9.81 8.38
C GLN A 165 -14.53 10.37 7.07
N PRO A 166 -15.33 10.44 6.00
CA PRO A 166 -14.94 11.12 4.76
C PRO A 166 -14.43 12.54 5.01
N PHE A 167 -13.34 12.91 4.34
CA PHE A 167 -12.74 14.24 4.43
C PHE A 167 -11.93 14.57 3.19
N GLU A 168 -11.67 15.86 3.03
CA GLU A 168 -10.72 16.38 2.04
C GLU A 168 -9.63 17.16 2.77
N LYS A 169 -8.36 16.90 2.43
CA LYS A 169 -7.22 17.61 3.01
C LYS A 169 -6.18 18.00 1.95
N PRO A 170 -5.82 19.29 1.82
CA PRO A 170 -4.74 19.71 0.95
C PRO A 170 -3.39 19.20 1.47
N VAL A 171 -2.59 18.65 0.57
CA VAL A 171 -1.25 18.11 0.85
C VAL A 171 -0.27 18.58 -0.21
N LYS A 172 1.01 18.69 0.18
CA LYS A 172 2.11 19.09 -0.70
C LYS A 172 3.32 18.20 -0.47
N PHE A 173 3.92 17.75 -1.55
CA PHE A 173 5.06 16.84 -1.57
C PHE A 173 6.07 17.23 -2.66
N LYS A 174 7.20 16.52 -2.68
CA LYS A 174 8.12 16.54 -3.83
C LYS A 174 7.63 15.54 -4.87
N GLY A 175 7.86 15.84 -6.14
CA GLY A 175 7.44 15.00 -7.25
C GLY A 175 6.55 15.76 -8.23
N ASP A 176 6.00 15.02 -9.19
CA ASP A 176 5.09 15.52 -10.22
C ASP A 176 3.69 14.87 -10.12
N SER A 177 2.78 15.27 -11.01
CA SER A 177 1.40 14.75 -11.04
C SER A 177 1.28 13.23 -11.19
N GLN A 178 2.29 12.52 -11.74
CA GLN A 178 2.25 11.06 -11.84
C GLN A 178 2.48 10.37 -10.51
N ASP A 179 3.23 11.00 -9.61
CA ASP A 179 3.57 10.46 -8.29
C ASP A 179 2.36 10.35 -7.35
N ILE A 180 1.22 10.96 -7.70
CA ILE A 180 -0.05 10.82 -6.96
C ILE A 180 -0.40 9.35 -6.74
N TYR A 181 -0.14 8.49 -7.72
CA TYR A 181 -0.42 7.06 -7.62
C TYR A 181 0.46 6.34 -6.58
N TYR A 182 1.55 6.96 -6.12
CA TYR A 182 2.36 6.47 -5.00
C TYR A 182 1.89 7.08 -3.68
N TYR A 183 1.52 8.37 -3.67
CA TYR A 183 1.07 9.05 -2.46
C TYR A 183 -0.31 8.59 -1.98
N LEU A 184 -1.29 8.41 -2.87
CA LEU A 184 -2.64 7.96 -2.48
C LEU A 184 -2.63 6.66 -1.67
N PRO A 185 -2.04 5.54 -2.15
CA PRO A 185 -2.02 4.30 -1.38
C PRO A 185 -1.17 4.43 -0.11
N SER A 186 -0.07 5.19 -0.15
CA SER A 186 0.80 5.39 1.01
C SER A 186 0.11 6.15 2.15
N LEU A 187 -0.55 7.26 1.83
CA LEU A 187 -1.34 8.05 2.78
C LEU A 187 -2.52 7.27 3.33
N THR A 188 -3.18 6.49 2.48
CA THR A 188 -4.27 5.59 2.89
C THR A 188 -3.78 4.51 3.85
N CYS A 189 -2.61 3.91 3.58
CA CYS A 189 -1.98 2.95 4.48
C CYS A 189 -1.73 3.59 5.87
N LEU A 190 -1.18 4.80 5.91
CA LEU A 190 -0.95 5.53 7.17
C LEU A 190 -2.24 5.81 7.93
N LEU A 191 -3.32 6.20 7.23
CA LEU A 191 -4.64 6.39 7.84
C LEU A 191 -5.15 5.09 8.48
N ILE A 192 -5.07 3.96 7.77
CA ILE A 192 -5.49 2.65 8.29
C ILE A 192 -4.66 2.25 9.52
N LEU A 193 -3.37 2.59 9.54
CA LEU A 193 -2.51 2.40 10.71
C LEU A 193 -2.84 3.34 11.88
N GLY A 194 -3.75 4.30 11.70
CA GLY A 194 -4.20 5.25 12.72
C GLY A 194 -3.42 6.56 12.77
N TYR A 195 -2.55 6.83 11.79
CA TYR A 195 -1.82 8.09 11.71
C TYR A 195 -2.60 9.14 10.96
N LYS A 196 -2.39 10.41 11.33
CA LYS A 196 -2.93 11.53 10.58
C LYS A 196 -2.10 11.74 9.32
N ILE A 197 -2.75 12.21 8.26
CA ILE A 197 -2.11 12.80 7.08
C ILE A 197 -2.29 14.29 7.15
#